data_AF-A0A0C9TX09-F1
#
_entry.id   AF-A0A0C9TX09-F1
#
_cell.length_a   1.000
_cell.length_b   1.000
_cell.length_c   1.000
_cell.angle_alpha   90.00
_cell.angle_beta   90.00
_cell.angle_gamma   90.00
#
_symmetry.space_group_name_H-M   'P 1'
#
loop_
_entity.id
_entity.type
_entity.pdbx_description
1 polymer ?
#
loop_
_entity_poly.entity_id
_entity_poly.type
_entity_poly.pdbx_seq_one_letter_code
_entity_poly.pdbx_strand_id
1 'polypeptide(L)'
;ELEIWRRLRHKNVVPFLGTATGFGQFGSVALVSLWMAHGTLQTFIDRYDGDLAIAHRFELVCRVSHFPNTKSEIHLTLVGLSIRQNNVLIDETFTARLADFGYASVVGEVEENMSYLQASKQRPGEWKWTAPERLFGDSEPTPRSDIYSFGNIVLSGEQPWKNKPEAVVVLQLFQGVNPSRPQSRPIEDEHWEFIGRCW
;
A
#
# COMPACT_ATOMS: atom_id res chain seq x y z
N GLU A 1 5.95 -10.41 -9.54
CA GLU A 1 6.27 -8.96 -9.55
C GLU A 1 6.53 -8.39 -10.94
N LEU A 2 7.65 -8.74 -11.60
CA LEU A 2 8.06 -8.09 -12.86
C LEU A 2 6.99 -8.11 -13.95
N GLU A 3 6.29 -9.23 -14.14
CA GLU A 3 5.26 -9.33 -15.19
C GLU A 3 4.01 -8.48 -14.88
N ILE A 4 3.67 -8.30 -13.60
CA ILE A 4 2.62 -7.38 -13.17
C ILE A 4 3.08 -5.95 -13.43
N TRP A 5 4.24 -5.58 -12.89
CA TRP A 5 4.74 -4.20 -12.94
C TRP A 5 4.99 -3.71 -14.37
N ARG A 6 5.51 -4.57 -15.25
CA ARG A 6 5.70 -4.28 -16.68
C ARG A 6 4.40 -3.96 -17.41
N ARG A 7 3.30 -4.59 -17.01
CA ARG A 7 1.99 -4.38 -17.63
C ARG A 7 1.30 -3.14 -17.06
N LEU A 8 1.52 -2.81 -15.78
CA LEU A 8 0.92 -1.66 -15.11
C LEU A 8 1.34 -0.32 -15.72
N ARG A 9 0.41 0.32 -16.43
CA ARG A 9 0.52 1.72 -16.87
C ARG A 9 -0.57 2.55 -16.21
N HIS A 10 -0.19 3.29 -15.18
CA HIS A 10 -1.11 4.16 -14.46
C HIS A 10 -0.36 5.33 -13.81
N LYS A 11 -1.01 6.50 -13.76
CA LYS A 11 -0.43 7.73 -13.18
C LYS A 11 -0.04 7.60 -11.70
N ASN A 12 -0.71 6.71 -10.95
CA ASN A 12 -0.47 6.47 -9.53
C ASN A 12 0.39 5.21 -9.28
N VAL A 13 1.08 4.70 -10.30
CA VAL A 13 2.06 3.60 -10.19
C VAL A 13 3.42 4.14 -10.59
N VAL A 14 4.47 3.69 -9.89
CA VAL A 14 5.85 4.04 -10.24
C VAL A 14 6.17 3.45 -11.61
N PRO A 15 6.60 4.26 -12.61
CA PRO A 15 6.85 3.73 -13.94
C PRO A 15 8.04 2.77 -13.97
N PHE A 16 7.79 1.55 -14.47
CA PHE A 16 8.84 0.57 -14.76
C PHE A 16 9.51 0.90 -16.08
N LEU A 17 10.84 1.02 -16.07
CA LEU A 17 11.64 1.36 -17.25
C LEU A 17 12.29 0.12 -17.89
N GLY A 18 12.54 -0.93 -17.11
CA GLY A 18 13.12 -2.17 -17.61
C GLY A 18 13.95 -2.91 -16.57
N THR A 19 14.75 -3.84 -17.03
CA THR A 19 15.74 -4.53 -16.20
C THR A 19 17.14 -4.14 -16.63
N ALA A 20 18.07 -4.26 -15.70
CA ALA A 20 19.48 -4.15 -16.00
C ALA A 20 20.20 -5.35 -15.34
N THR A 21 21.35 -5.73 -15.91
CA THR A 21 22.17 -6.85 -15.44
C THR A 21 23.63 -6.44 -15.38
N GLY A 22 24.49 -7.27 -14.77
CA GLY A 22 25.93 -7.01 -14.73
C GLY A 22 26.37 -6.05 -13.61
N PHE A 23 25.54 -5.86 -12.59
CA PHE A 23 25.89 -5.14 -11.36
C PHE A 23 25.44 -5.95 -10.13
N GLY A 24 25.97 -5.57 -8.95
CA GLY A 24 25.77 -6.31 -7.71
C GLY A 24 26.59 -7.61 -7.63
N GLN A 25 26.49 -8.30 -6.51
CA GLN A 25 27.15 -9.61 -6.37
C GLN A 25 26.46 -10.63 -7.31
N PHE A 26 27.27 -11.51 -7.91
CA PHE A 26 26.84 -12.63 -8.75
C PHE A 26 26.07 -12.27 -10.04
N GLY A 27 26.20 -11.04 -10.57
CA GLY A 27 25.54 -10.67 -11.82
C GLY A 27 24.01 -10.58 -11.69
N SER A 28 23.56 -10.11 -10.53
CA SER A 28 22.14 -9.97 -10.20
C SER A 28 21.39 -9.09 -11.21
N VAL A 29 20.10 -9.37 -11.37
CA VAL A 29 19.16 -8.54 -12.15
C VAL A 29 18.60 -7.46 -11.22
N ALA A 30 18.63 -6.18 -11.60
CA ALA A 30 17.78 -5.17 -10.97
C ALA A 30 16.65 -4.71 -11.88
N LEU A 31 15.62 -4.26 -11.19
CA LEU A 31 14.47 -3.55 -11.73
C LEU A 31 14.83 -2.07 -11.80
N VAL A 32 14.55 -1.46 -12.94
CA VAL A 32 14.81 -0.04 -13.20
C VAL A 32 13.48 0.69 -13.26
N SER A 33 13.35 1.78 -12.52
CA SER A 33 12.17 2.65 -12.52
C SER A 33 12.57 4.12 -12.60
N LEU A 34 11.58 5.00 -12.79
CA LEU A 34 11.80 6.43 -12.57
C LEU A 34 12.18 6.70 -11.12
N TRP A 35 13.06 7.68 -10.92
CA TRP A 35 13.50 8.13 -9.61
C TRP A 35 12.40 8.94 -8.92
N MET A 36 12.12 8.61 -7.67
CA MET A 36 11.11 9.28 -6.85
C MET A 36 11.82 10.25 -5.91
N ALA A 37 11.87 11.54 -6.30
CA ALA A 37 12.74 12.55 -5.71
C ALA A 37 12.53 12.78 -4.20
N HIS A 38 11.33 12.49 -3.71
CA HIS A 38 10.96 12.71 -2.33
C HIS A 38 10.91 11.43 -1.49
N GLY A 39 11.36 10.30 -2.05
CA GLY A 39 11.51 9.04 -1.32
C GLY A 39 10.17 8.39 -0.99
N THR A 40 10.13 7.64 0.11
CA THR A 40 8.91 6.96 0.57
C THR A 40 7.99 7.93 1.29
N LEU A 41 6.69 7.64 1.30
CA LEU A 41 5.69 8.40 2.07
C LEU A 41 6.08 8.47 3.55
N GLN A 42 6.68 7.41 4.12
CA GLN A 42 7.22 7.45 5.49
C GLN A 42 8.27 8.55 5.64
N THR A 43 9.34 8.49 4.84
CA THR A 43 10.44 9.48 4.90
C THR A 43 9.97 10.89 4.56
N PHE A 44 8.98 11.02 3.68
CA PHE A 44 8.35 12.27 3.32
C PHE A 44 7.60 12.86 4.51
N ILE A 45 6.72 12.08 5.14
CA ILE A 45 5.99 12.51 6.33
C ILE A 45 6.93 12.88 7.47
N ASP A 46 7.99 12.10 7.70
CA ASP A 46 8.98 12.34 8.75
C ASP A 46 9.77 13.63 8.49
N ARG A 47 10.04 13.96 7.21
CA ARG A 47 10.77 15.17 6.80
C ARG A 47 9.93 16.44 6.91
N TYR A 48 8.65 16.37 6.59
CA TYR A 48 7.73 17.52 6.54
C TYR A 48 6.81 17.59 7.77
N ASP A 49 7.25 17.04 8.90
CA ASP A 49 6.47 16.97 10.12
C ASP A 49 6.10 18.37 10.63
N GLY A 50 4.79 18.67 10.65
CA GLY A 50 4.21 19.96 11.04
C GLY A 50 3.63 20.79 9.88
N ASP A 51 4.27 20.77 8.70
CA ASP A 51 3.90 21.67 7.59
C ASP A 51 2.98 21.03 6.55
N LEU A 52 3.02 19.69 6.44
CA LEU A 52 2.16 19.00 5.49
C LEU A 52 0.75 18.83 6.06
N ALA A 53 -0.13 19.77 5.71
CA ALA A 53 -1.55 19.75 6.04
C ALA A 53 -2.16 18.36 5.80
N ILE A 54 -3.03 17.93 6.72
CA ILE A 54 -3.69 16.63 6.64
C ILE A 54 -4.42 16.44 5.31
N ALA A 55 -4.99 17.51 4.75
CA ALA A 55 -5.60 17.52 3.42
C ALA A 55 -4.65 17.05 2.30
N HIS A 56 -3.38 17.47 2.30
CA HIS A 56 -2.39 16.99 1.32
C HIS A 56 -2.04 15.50 1.54
N ARG A 57 -1.98 15.05 2.80
CA ARG A 57 -1.79 13.61 3.10
C ARG A 57 -2.97 12.79 2.59
N PHE A 58 -4.19 13.28 2.83
CA PHE A 58 -5.40 12.69 2.29
C PHE A 58 -5.38 12.67 0.76
N GLU A 59 -4.95 13.74 0.09
CA GLU A 59 -4.87 13.77 -1.37
C GLU A 59 -3.86 12.75 -1.92
N LEU A 60 -2.64 12.73 -1.38
CA LEU A 60 -1.58 11.78 -1.76
C LEU A 60 -2.09 10.34 -1.65
N VAL A 61 -2.74 10.05 -0.54
CA VAL A 61 -3.15 8.70 -0.20
C VAL A 61 -4.43 8.38 -1.02
N CYS A 62 -5.45 9.23 -1.07
CA CYS A 62 -6.64 9.04 -1.92
C CYS A 62 -6.32 8.80 -3.40
N ARG A 63 -5.29 9.45 -3.97
CA ARG A 63 -4.86 9.14 -5.34
C ARG A 63 -4.46 7.67 -5.49
N VAL A 64 -3.76 7.12 -4.50
CA VAL A 64 -3.37 5.71 -4.46
C VAL A 64 -4.55 4.76 -4.21
N SER A 65 -5.54 5.11 -3.37
CA SER A 65 -6.71 4.23 -3.12
C SER A 65 -7.69 4.10 -4.27
N HIS A 66 -7.63 4.96 -5.27
CA HIS A 66 -8.44 4.77 -6.47
C HIS A 66 -7.90 3.65 -7.37
N PHE A 67 -6.62 3.29 -7.21
CA PHE A 67 -5.96 2.29 -8.06
C PHE A 67 -6.61 0.89 -8.05
N PRO A 68 -7.01 0.30 -6.90
CA PRO A 68 -7.68 -1.00 -6.87
C PRO A 68 -9.05 -1.01 -7.56
N ASN A 69 -9.69 0.15 -7.73
CA ASN A 69 -11.02 0.28 -8.33
C ASN A 69 -11.00 0.83 -9.76
N THR A 70 -9.87 1.35 -10.23
CA THR A 70 -9.71 1.78 -11.61
C THR A 70 -9.33 0.59 -12.48
N LYS A 71 -10.15 0.30 -13.49
CA LYS A 71 -9.70 -0.47 -14.65
C LYS A 71 -8.45 0.25 -15.18
N SER A 72 -7.29 -0.37 -15.03
CA SER A 72 -6.09 0.05 -15.74
C SER A 72 -6.37 0.05 -17.26
N GLU A 73 -5.50 0.65 -18.08
CA GLU A 73 -5.61 0.55 -19.56
C GLU A 73 -5.69 -0.91 -20.06
N ILE A 74 -5.33 -1.84 -19.18
CA ILE A 74 -5.26 -3.29 -19.32
C ILE A 74 -6.44 -4.04 -18.65
N HIS A 75 -7.43 -3.34 -18.09
CA HIS A 75 -8.61 -3.91 -17.42
C HIS A 75 -8.33 -4.85 -16.22
N LEU A 76 -7.15 -4.75 -15.60
CA LEU A 76 -6.79 -5.58 -14.45
C LEU A 76 -7.12 -4.89 -13.13
N THR A 77 -7.82 -5.61 -12.25
CA THR A 77 -7.98 -5.25 -10.84
C THR A 77 -6.87 -5.93 -10.05
N LEU A 78 -6.05 -5.12 -9.36
CA LEU A 78 -5.05 -5.64 -8.43
C LEU A 78 -5.58 -5.65 -7.01
N VAL A 79 -5.26 -6.72 -6.29
CA VAL A 79 -5.62 -6.93 -4.89
C VAL A 79 -4.44 -7.47 -4.12
N GLY A 80 -4.47 -7.34 -2.79
CA GLY A 80 -3.40 -7.83 -1.93
C GLY A 80 -2.13 -7.00 -2.05
N LEU A 81 -2.29 -5.76 -2.48
CA LEU A 81 -1.21 -4.79 -2.52
C LEU A 81 -0.64 -4.63 -1.12
N SER A 82 0.68 -4.69 -0.98
CA SER A 82 1.34 -4.35 0.29
C SER A 82 1.32 -2.83 0.46
N ILE A 83 0.14 -2.29 0.77
CA ILE A 83 -0.10 -0.86 0.95
C ILE A 83 0.48 -0.49 2.32
N ARG A 84 1.72 0.02 2.29
CA ARG A 84 2.43 0.56 3.45
C ARG A 84 3.08 1.88 3.10
N GLN A 85 3.42 2.69 4.11
CA GLN A 85 4.11 3.96 3.92
C GLN A 85 5.42 3.83 3.14
N ASN A 86 6.10 2.68 3.24
CA ASN A 86 7.36 2.41 2.52
C ASN A 86 7.15 2.03 1.05
N ASN A 87 5.94 1.59 0.69
CA ASN A 87 5.60 1.13 -0.66
C ASN A 87 4.84 2.20 -1.45
N VAL A 88 4.66 3.39 -0.86
CA VAL A 88 4.19 4.59 -1.56
C VAL A 88 5.39 5.51 -1.72
N LEU A 89 5.74 5.85 -2.96
CA LEU A 89 6.84 6.77 -3.28
C LEU A 89 6.30 8.10 -3.77
N ILE A 90 7.05 9.18 -3.51
CA ILE A 90 6.67 10.55 -3.86
C ILE A 90 7.61 11.07 -4.95
N ASP A 91 7.05 11.46 -6.09
CA ASP A 91 7.80 12.03 -7.21
C ASP A 91 8.11 13.53 -7.00
N GLU A 92 8.88 14.12 -7.90
CA GLU A 92 9.30 15.52 -7.88
C GLU A 92 8.16 16.55 -7.93
N THR A 93 6.95 16.12 -8.34
CA THR A 93 5.74 16.95 -8.40
C THR A 93 4.88 16.81 -7.15
N PHE A 94 5.40 16.17 -6.09
CA PHE A 94 4.64 15.80 -4.90
C PHE A 94 3.46 14.88 -5.22
N THR A 95 3.58 14.01 -6.22
CA THR A 95 2.54 13.00 -6.51
C THR A 95 2.94 11.65 -5.91
N ALA A 96 2.02 11.05 -5.16
CA ALA A 96 2.17 9.71 -4.61
C ALA A 96 1.93 8.62 -5.66
N ARG A 97 2.80 7.61 -5.65
CA ARG A 97 2.76 6.47 -6.57
C ARG A 97 3.04 5.16 -5.81
N LEU A 98 2.30 4.11 -6.16
CA LEU A 98 2.54 2.77 -5.63
C LEU A 98 3.78 2.14 -6.24
N ALA A 99 4.58 1.52 -5.38
CA ALA A 99 5.70 0.66 -5.69
C ALA A 99 5.51 -0.71 -5.00
N ASP A 100 6.39 -1.67 -5.31
CA ASP A 100 6.41 -3.03 -4.72
C ASP A 100 5.12 -3.82 -4.99
N PHE A 101 5.13 -4.56 -6.09
CA PHE A 101 4.03 -5.43 -6.51
C PHE A 101 4.38 -6.91 -6.28
N GLY A 102 5.31 -7.19 -5.36
CA GLY A 102 5.77 -8.54 -5.03
C GLY A 102 4.66 -9.46 -4.56
N TYR A 103 3.58 -8.89 -4.02
CA TYR A 103 2.46 -9.58 -3.35
C TYR A 103 1.11 -9.26 -3.98
N ALA A 104 1.11 -8.48 -5.05
CA ALA A 104 -0.10 -8.16 -5.79
C ALA A 104 -0.61 -9.40 -6.52
N SER A 105 -1.91 -9.64 -6.43
CA SER A 105 -2.62 -10.64 -7.22
C SER A 105 -3.56 -9.92 -8.19
N VAL A 106 -3.72 -10.52 -9.37
CA VAL A 106 -4.66 -10.05 -10.39
C VAL A 106 -5.99 -10.78 -10.23
N VAL A 107 -7.10 -10.06 -10.17
CA VAL A 107 -8.46 -10.62 -10.08
C VAL A 107 -9.33 -10.04 -11.20
N GLY A 108 -10.21 -10.85 -11.80
CA GLY A 108 -11.14 -10.45 -12.86
C GLY A 108 -11.18 -11.43 -14.04
N GLU A 109 -11.77 -11.02 -15.17
CA GLU A 109 -11.60 -11.71 -16.46
C GLU A 109 -10.16 -11.56 -16.92
N VAL A 110 -9.30 -12.42 -16.38
CA VAL A 110 -7.92 -12.52 -16.78
C VAL A 110 -7.88 -13.36 -18.05
N GLU A 111 -7.13 -12.92 -19.07
CA GLU A 111 -6.82 -13.78 -20.22
C GLU A 111 -6.38 -15.16 -19.70
N GLU A 112 -6.80 -16.25 -20.35
CA GLU A 112 -6.66 -17.66 -19.90
C GLU A 112 -5.22 -18.04 -19.45
N ASN A 113 -4.23 -17.24 -19.81
CA ASN A 113 -2.81 -17.40 -19.53
C ASN A 113 -2.28 -16.50 -18.39
N MET A 114 -3.07 -16.08 -17.41
CA MET A 114 -2.61 -15.17 -16.34
C MET A 114 -2.92 -15.62 -14.91
N SER A 115 -3.45 -16.83 -14.73
CA SER A 115 -3.69 -17.44 -13.40
C SER A 115 -2.41 -17.58 -12.55
N TYR A 116 -1.23 -17.63 -13.16
CA TYR A 116 0.07 -17.68 -12.47
C TYR A 116 0.52 -16.34 -11.85
N LEU A 117 -0.19 -15.23 -12.11
CA LEU A 117 0.11 -13.92 -11.51
C LEU A 117 -0.44 -13.77 -10.09
N GLN A 118 -0.91 -14.86 -9.48
CA GLN A 118 -1.22 -14.90 -8.04
C GLN A 118 0.07 -14.87 -7.23
N ALA A 119 0.29 -13.81 -6.47
CA ALA A 119 1.43 -13.71 -5.58
C ALA A 119 1.15 -14.40 -4.24
N SER A 120 2.23 -14.72 -3.53
CA SER A 120 2.24 -15.53 -2.30
C SER A 120 1.32 -15.00 -1.20
N LYS A 121 0.84 -15.93 -0.35
CA LYS A 121 0.17 -15.63 0.92
C LYS A 121 1.02 -14.67 1.77
N GLN A 122 0.31 -13.76 2.43
CA GLN A 122 0.71 -12.65 3.31
C GLN A 122 2.13 -12.73 3.92
N ARG A 123 2.88 -11.61 3.91
CA ARG A 123 4.20 -11.54 4.57
C ARG A 123 4.08 -11.70 6.09
N PRO A 124 4.96 -12.50 6.74
CA PRO A 124 5.22 -12.38 8.17
C PRO A 124 5.64 -10.95 8.51
N GLY A 125 5.05 -10.35 9.55
CA GLY A 125 5.40 -8.99 10.00
C GLY A 125 4.56 -7.83 9.44
N GLU A 126 3.54 -8.10 8.62
CA GLU A 126 2.62 -7.07 8.07
C GLU A 126 1.24 -7.03 8.76
N TRP A 127 1.08 -7.74 9.88
CA TRP A 127 -0.23 -7.94 10.52
C TRP A 127 -0.88 -6.65 11.00
N LYS A 128 -0.08 -5.63 11.30
CA LYS A 128 -0.56 -4.31 11.75
C LYS A 128 -1.29 -3.51 10.66
N TRP A 129 -1.04 -3.82 9.40
CA TRP A 129 -1.73 -3.21 8.25
C TRP A 129 -2.77 -4.14 7.65
N THR A 130 -2.77 -5.42 8.02
CA THR A 130 -3.63 -6.41 7.37
C THR A 130 -5.04 -6.38 7.93
N ALA A 131 -6.01 -6.44 7.04
CA ALA A 131 -7.43 -6.59 7.36
C ALA A 131 -7.71 -7.88 8.15
N PRO A 132 -8.66 -7.85 9.11
CA PRO A 132 -8.94 -8.98 10.00
C PRO A 132 -9.42 -10.23 9.22
N GLU A 133 -10.18 -10.08 8.14
CA GLU A 133 -10.64 -11.19 7.31
C GLU A 133 -9.50 -11.94 6.61
N ARG A 134 -8.34 -11.28 6.43
CA ARG A 134 -7.12 -11.89 5.90
C ARG A 134 -6.27 -12.55 6.99
N LEU A 135 -6.43 -12.13 8.25
CA LEU A 135 -5.72 -12.70 9.39
C LEU A 135 -6.40 -13.95 9.94
N PHE A 136 -7.74 -13.98 9.96
CA PHE A 136 -8.53 -15.04 10.60
C PHE A 136 -9.28 -15.95 9.63
N GLY A 137 -9.34 -15.59 8.34
CA GLY A 137 -9.98 -16.40 7.32
C GLY A 137 -8.99 -16.94 6.30
N ASP A 138 -9.39 -17.96 5.56
CA ASP A 138 -8.76 -18.38 4.30
C ASP A 138 -9.18 -17.45 3.14
N SER A 139 -9.32 -16.16 3.43
CA SER A 139 -9.82 -15.18 2.47
C SER A 139 -8.73 -14.78 1.49
N GLU A 140 -9.02 -14.92 0.20
CA GLU A 140 -8.21 -14.33 -0.86
C GLU A 140 -8.16 -12.80 -0.70
N PRO A 141 -7.09 -12.13 -1.16
CA PRO A 141 -7.03 -10.68 -1.13
C PRO A 141 -8.19 -10.05 -1.91
N THR A 142 -8.74 -8.97 -1.36
CA THR A 142 -9.86 -8.24 -1.99
C THR A 142 -9.58 -6.73 -2.03
N PRO A 143 -10.28 -5.96 -2.89
CA PRO A 143 -10.18 -4.51 -2.86
C PRO A 143 -10.54 -3.92 -1.49
N ARG A 144 -11.44 -4.57 -0.73
CA ARG A 144 -11.80 -4.15 0.64
C ARG A 144 -10.64 -4.32 1.62
N SER A 145 -9.89 -5.42 1.51
CA SER A 145 -8.70 -5.64 2.35
C SER A 145 -7.58 -4.63 2.08
N ASP A 146 -7.49 -4.14 0.83
CA ASP A 146 -6.57 -3.08 0.45
C ASP A 146 -7.04 -1.71 0.98
N ILE A 147 -8.35 -1.44 0.99
CA ILE A 147 -8.95 -0.25 1.62
C ILE A 147 -8.70 -0.22 3.14
N TYR A 148 -8.74 -1.37 3.82
CA TYR A 148 -8.39 -1.45 5.24
C TYR A 148 -6.91 -1.09 5.48
N SER A 149 -6.01 -1.67 4.69
CA SER A 149 -4.56 -1.40 4.74
C SER A 149 -4.27 0.08 4.44
N PHE A 150 -5.07 0.68 3.57
CA PHE A 150 -5.04 2.08 3.21
C PHE A 150 -5.46 3.00 4.38
N GLY A 151 -6.58 2.73 5.04
CA GLY A 151 -7.04 3.52 6.20
C GLY A 151 -5.94 3.63 7.25
N ASN A 152 -5.23 2.53 7.49
CA ASN A 152 -4.06 2.42 8.36
C ASN A 152 -2.89 3.36 7.98
N ILE A 153 -2.69 3.68 6.70
CA ILE A 153 -1.69 4.67 6.27
C ILE A 153 -2.16 6.10 6.50
N VAL A 154 -3.41 6.41 6.11
CA VAL A 154 -4.02 7.75 6.24
C VAL A 154 -3.97 8.22 7.69
N LEU A 155 -4.12 7.25 8.59
CA LEU A 155 -4.36 7.42 10.01
C LEU A 155 -3.40 8.24 10.81
N SER A 156 -2.16 8.40 10.40
CA SER A 156 -1.18 8.92 11.36
C SER A 156 0.07 9.49 10.75
N GLY A 157 0.46 9.05 9.55
CA GLY A 157 1.88 9.15 9.23
C GLY A 157 2.78 8.46 10.28
N GLU A 158 2.19 7.58 11.09
CA GLU A 158 2.84 6.70 12.04
C GLU A 158 2.43 5.26 11.74
N GLN A 159 3.05 4.32 12.43
CA GLN A 159 2.69 2.92 12.33
C GLN A 159 1.35 2.65 13.05
N PRO A 160 0.36 1.99 12.42
CA PRO A 160 -0.81 1.46 13.12
C PRO A 160 -0.37 0.56 14.27
N TRP A 161 -1.08 0.62 15.40
CA TRP A 161 -0.72 -0.20 16.57
C TRP A 161 0.73 0.02 17.04
N LYS A 162 1.21 1.26 16.96
CA LYS A 162 2.51 1.67 17.49
C LYS A 162 2.69 1.16 18.92
N ASN A 163 3.87 0.64 19.22
CA ASN A 163 4.25 0.06 20.52
C ASN A 163 3.42 -1.15 21.00
N LYS A 164 2.52 -1.71 20.18
CA LYS A 164 1.82 -2.96 20.52
C LYS A 164 2.53 -4.18 19.92
N PRO A 165 2.74 -5.26 20.69
CA PRO A 165 3.18 -6.55 20.16
C PRO A 165 2.16 -7.11 19.15
N GLU A 166 2.64 -7.83 18.14
CA GLU A 166 1.78 -8.38 17.08
C GLU A 166 0.69 -9.31 17.61
N ALA A 167 1.00 -10.17 18.58
CA ALA A 167 0.01 -11.04 19.22
C ALA A 167 -1.15 -10.27 19.86
N VAL A 168 -0.86 -9.11 20.48
CA VAL A 168 -1.89 -8.24 21.07
C VAL A 168 -2.75 -7.61 19.98
N VAL A 169 -2.14 -7.19 18.86
CA VAL A 169 -2.86 -6.64 17.72
C VAL A 169 -3.82 -7.67 17.15
N VAL A 170 -3.36 -8.90 16.93
CA VAL A 170 -4.19 -10.01 16.45
C VAL A 170 -5.36 -10.27 17.42
N LEU A 171 -5.11 -10.38 18.73
CA LEU A 171 -6.18 -10.58 19.70
C LEU A 171 -7.21 -9.45 19.71
N GLN A 172 -6.77 -8.19 19.59
CA GLN A 172 -7.66 -7.04 19.57
C GLN A 172 -8.48 -6.96 18.28
N LEU A 173 -7.87 -7.24 17.13
CA LEU A 173 -8.58 -7.34 15.85
C LEU A 173 -9.62 -8.45 15.86
N PHE A 174 -9.30 -9.60 16.46
CA PHE A 174 -10.26 -10.70 16.63
C PHE A 174 -11.47 -10.30 17.49
N GLN A 175 -11.27 -9.39 18.45
CA GLN A 175 -12.33 -8.83 19.30
C GLN A 175 -13.10 -7.67 18.63
N GLY A 176 -12.79 -7.32 17.38
CA GLY A 176 -13.40 -6.19 16.66
C GLY A 176 -12.90 -4.82 17.13
N VAL A 177 -11.75 -4.77 17.79
CA VAL A 177 -11.12 -3.51 18.21
C VAL A 177 -10.21 -3.00 17.08
N ASN A 178 -10.46 -1.76 16.65
CA ASN A 178 -9.63 -1.05 15.67
C ASN A 178 -8.55 -0.19 16.35
N PRO A 179 -7.51 0.24 15.61
CA PRO A 179 -6.51 1.18 16.12
C PRO A 179 -7.15 2.45 16.69
N SER A 180 -6.63 2.91 17.83
CA SER A 180 -7.08 4.15 18.46
C SER A 180 -6.58 5.38 17.70
N ARG A 181 -7.31 6.49 17.82
CA ARG A 181 -6.90 7.80 17.27
C ARG A 181 -5.53 8.21 17.82
N PRO A 182 -4.54 8.51 16.96
CA PRO A 182 -3.26 9.02 17.42
C PRO A 182 -3.44 10.29 18.23
N GLN A 183 -2.75 10.37 19.37
CA GLN A 183 -2.71 11.59 20.19
C GLN A 183 -1.51 12.48 19.85
N SER A 184 -0.55 11.96 19.09
CA SER A 184 0.69 12.67 18.74
C SER A 184 0.47 13.84 17.79
N ARG A 185 -0.62 13.82 17.01
CA ARG A 185 -0.97 14.89 16.07
C ARG A 185 -2.49 15.10 16.05
N PRO A 186 -2.98 16.35 15.98
CA PRO A 186 -4.39 16.62 15.82
C PRO A 186 -4.86 16.15 14.43
N ILE A 187 -5.79 15.20 14.43
CA ILE A 187 -6.61 14.82 13.28
C ILE A 187 -7.96 15.49 13.52
N GLU A 188 -8.65 16.01 12.52
CA GLU A 188 -10.01 16.56 12.71
C GLU A 188 -11.06 15.43 12.68
N ASP A 189 -12.24 15.66 13.25
CA ASP A 189 -13.25 14.61 13.38
C ASP A 189 -13.73 14.06 12.03
N GLU A 190 -13.90 14.92 11.01
CA GLU A 190 -14.29 14.51 9.65
C GLU A 190 -13.27 13.54 9.02
N HIS A 191 -11.98 13.85 9.19
CA HIS A 191 -10.89 13.00 8.73
C HIS A 191 -10.84 11.66 9.48
N TRP A 192 -11.10 11.68 10.80
CA TRP A 192 -11.19 10.48 11.62
C TRP A 192 -12.39 9.59 11.25
N GLU A 193 -13.55 10.19 10.96
CA GLU A 193 -14.73 9.47 10.48
C GLU A 193 -14.50 8.84 9.11
N PHE A 194 -13.80 9.53 8.20
CA PHE A 194 -13.40 8.92 6.93
C PHE A 194 -12.52 7.69 7.14
N ILE A 195 -11.49 7.81 7.97
CA ILE A 195 -10.62 6.70 8.34
C ILE A 195 -11.41 5.53 8.91
N GLY A 196 -12.36 5.82 9.81
CA GLY A 196 -13.19 4.80 10.46
C GLY A 196 -14.03 4.01 9.46
N ARG A 197 -14.39 4.58 8.30
CA ARG A 197 -15.10 3.86 7.22
C ARG A 197 -14.22 2.90 6.43
N CYS A 198 -12.90 2.96 6.58
CA CYS A 198 -11.99 2.00 5.98
C CYS A 198 -11.93 0.66 6.75
N TRP A 199 -12.52 0.61 7.95
CA TRP A 199 -12.56 -0.55 8.85
C TRP A 199 -13.99 -1.00 9.11
#